data_AF-A0A975IW99-F1
#
_entry.id   AF-A0A975IW99-F1
#
_cell.length_a   1.000
_cell.length_b   1.000
_cell.length_c   1.000
_cell.angle_alpha   90.00
_cell.angle_beta   90.00
_cell.angle_gamma   90.00
#
_symmetry.space_group_name_H-M   'P 1'
#
loop_
_entity.id
_entity.type
_entity.pdbx_description
1 polymer ?
#
loop_
_entity_poly.entity_id
_entity_poly.type
_entity_poly.pdbx_seq_one_letter_code
_entity_poly.pdbx_strand_id
1 'polypeptide(L)'
;MPLDTPLPHAADHRAWTPDQTDLWRRIKTHSFEAPEQADDLTRRLAREKDWSLEFARGAVEEYRRFAFLCGIADAPMTPSAEVDEVWHLHLLFTRDYWGVWCAEALGAPLHHDPSRGGAQQAAYFLARYAATLAAYERWFGPPPETYWPGARERFRRRPRYRGLDADRAFTLPRFWSLRFWRNIHRR
;
A
#
# COMPACT_ATOMS: atom_id res chain seq x y z
N MET A 1 28.24 42.80 1.12
CA MET A 1 28.02 41.47 1.71
C MET A 1 26.54 41.16 1.69
N PRO A 2 26.11 40.13 0.96
CA PRO A 2 24.95 39.34 1.32
C PRO A 2 25.41 37.99 1.91
N LEU A 3 24.70 37.57 2.94
CA LEU A 3 24.87 36.30 3.64
C LEU A 3 24.14 35.21 2.85
N ASP A 4 24.87 34.39 2.09
CA ASP A 4 24.33 33.12 1.62
C ASP A 4 24.49 32.10 2.74
N THR A 5 23.40 31.91 3.49
CA THR A 5 23.27 30.81 4.44
C THR A 5 23.12 29.53 3.62
N PRO A 6 23.99 28.52 3.78
CA PRO A 6 23.86 27.30 3.01
C PRO A 6 22.57 26.57 3.42
N LEU A 7 21.79 26.15 2.41
CA LEU A 7 20.69 25.21 2.58
C LEU A 7 21.22 23.94 3.26
N PRO A 8 20.53 23.38 4.27
CA PRO A 8 20.96 22.14 4.89
C PRO A 8 20.94 21.01 3.84
N HIS A 9 22.13 20.56 3.48
CA HIS A 9 22.38 19.41 2.62
C HIS A 9 22.33 18.11 3.45
N ALA A 10 21.76 17.08 2.82
CA ALA A 10 21.89 15.65 3.12
C ALA A 10 21.17 15.12 4.36
N ALA A 11 20.29 14.14 4.10
CA ALA A 11 19.63 13.20 5.00
C ALA A 11 20.26 13.16 6.41
N ASP A 12 19.57 13.76 7.37
CA ASP A 12 19.84 13.55 8.79
C ASP A 12 19.54 12.06 9.04
N HIS A 13 20.59 11.23 9.00
CA HIS A 13 20.55 9.80 9.33
C HIS A 13 20.42 9.72 10.85
N ARG A 14 19.28 10.17 11.34
CA ARG A 14 18.94 10.11 12.74
C ARG A 14 18.88 8.63 13.09
N ALA A 15 19.84 8.19 13.89
CA ALA A 15 19.78 6.86 14.48
C ALA A 15 18.41 6.69 15.13
N TRP A 16 17.74 5.60 14.82
CA TRP A 16 16.44 5.31 15.39
C TRP A 16 16.54 5.26 16.91
N THR A 17 15.53 5.74 17.60
CA THR A 17 15.47 5.60 19.06
C THR A 17 15.42 4.12 19.45
N PRO A 18 15.75 3.76 20.71
CA PRO A 18 15.59 2.39 21.19
C PRO A 18 14.17 1.85 20.95
N ASP A 19 13.14 2.65 21.21
CA ASP A 19 11.73 2.28 21.02
C ASP A 19 11.38 2.05 19.54
N GLN A 20 11.89 2.90 18.63
CA GLN A 20 11.72 2.73 17.18
C GLN A 20 12.43 1.46 16.68
N THR A 21 13.64 1.21 17.18
CA THR A 21 14.39 -0.01 16.86
C THR A 21 13.66 -1.25 17.35
N ASP A 22 13.06 -1.20 18.54
CA ASP A 22 12.26 -2.29 19.09
C ASP A 22 10.99 -2.55 18.28
N LEU A 23 10.21 -1.50 17.99
CA LEU A 23 9.00 -1.57 17.17
C LEU A 23 9.29 -2.23 15.82
N TRP A 24 10.32 -1.77 15.11
CA TRP A 24 10.67 -2.35 13.83
C TRP A 24 11.11 -3.80 13.93
N ARG A 25 11.87 -4.18 14.97
CA ARG A 25 12.27 -5.57 15.20
C ARG A 25 11.05 -6.47 15.34
N ARG A 26 10.06 -6.06 16.13
CA ARG A 26 8.80 -6.80 16.31
C ARG A 26 8.02 -6.92 15.00
N ILE A 27 7.86 -5.81 14.27
CA ILE A 27 7.24 -5.77 12.93
C ILE A 27 7.94 -6.71 11.94
N LYS A 28 9.28 -6.70 11.91
CA LYS A 28 10.08 -7.54 10.99
C LYS A 28 10.03 -9.02 11.33
N THR A 29 9.90 -9.36 12.61
CA THR A 29 9.90 -10.74 13.09
C THR A 29 8.54 -11.42 12.88
N HIS A 30 7.46 -10.64 12.81
CA HIS A 30 6.13 -11.18 12.51
C HIS A 30 6.09 -11.84 11.12
N SER A 31 5.61 -13.08 11.08
CA SER A 31 5.57 -13.88 9.85
C SER A 31 4.22 -13.77 9.15
N PHE A 32 4.25 -13.39 7.87
CA PHE A 32 3.09 -13.42 6.96
C PHE A 32 3.08 -14.66 6.06
N GLU A 33 4.07 -15.54 6.23
CA GLU A 33 4.16 -16.82 5.53
C GLU A 33 4.27 -17.96 6.54
N ALA A 34 3.55 -19.03 6.26
CA ALA A 34 3.56 -20.25 7.06
C ALA A 34 3.75 -21.42 6.09
N PRO A 35 4.96 -22.02 6.01
CA PRO A 35 5.26 -23.09 5.06
C PRO A 35 4.29 -24.28 5.13
N GLU A 36 3.76 -24.55 6.32
CA GLU A 36 2.79 -25.61 6.61
C GLU A 36 1.35 -25.26 6.18
N GLN A 37 1.06 -24.00 5.89
CA GLN A 37 -0.25 -23.54 5.45
C GLN A 37 -0.25 -23.35 3.94
N ALA A 38 -1.14 -24.06 3.24
CA ALA A 38 -1.28 -23.94 1.79
C ALA A 38 -1.76 -22.54 1.35
N ASP A 39 -2.43 -21.79 2.24
CA ASP A 39 -3.06 -20.49 1.95
C ASP A 39 -2.79 -19.45 3.04
N ASP A 40 -1.50 -19.21 3.34
CA ASP A 40 -1.10 -18.06 4.16
C ASP A 40 -1.45 -16.72 3.50
N LEU A 41 -1.28 -15.62 4.24
CA LEU A 41 -1.63 -14.28 3.78
C LEU A 41 -0.96 -13.94 2.43
N THR A 42 0.32 -14.25 2.27
CA THR A 42 1.08 -13.82 1.09
C THR A 42 0.68 -14.61 -0.16
N ARG A 43 0.48 -15.92 -0.04
CA ARG A 43 0.00 -16.77 -1.15
C ARG A 43 -1.45 -16.46 -1.53
N ARG A 44 -2.28 -16.17 -0.53
CA ARG A 44 -3.66 -15.72 -0.74
C ARG A 44 -3.70 -14.39 -1.48
N LEU A 45 -2.87 -13.43 -1.07
CA LEU A 45 -2.74 -12.13 -1.72
C LEU A 45 -2.35 -12.27 -3.19
N ALA A 46 -1.30 -13.07 -3.46
CA ALA A 46 -0.84 -13.34 -4.82
C ALA A 46 -1.98 -13.88 -5.71
N ARG A 47 -2.76 -14.84 -5.20
CA ARG A 47 -3.90 -15.42 -5.93
C ARG A 47 -5.04 -14.43 -6.13
N GLU A 48 -5.49 -13.73 -5.09
CA GLU A 48 -6.67 -12.85 -5.16
C GLU A 48 -6.42 -11.57 -5.98
N LYS A 49 -5.16 -11.11 -6.04
CA LYS A 49 -4.77 -9.91 -6.77
C LYS A 49 -4.15 -10.19 -8.14
N ASP A 50 -3.99 -11.46 -8.51
CA ASP A 50 -3.26 -11.89 -9.73
C ASP A 50 -1.84 -11.31 -9.77
N TRP A 51 -1.14 -11.37 -8.62
CA TRP A 51 0.25 -10.93 -8.48
C TRP A 51 1.20 -12.12 -8.51
N SER A 52 2.43 -11.89 -8.98
CA SER A 52 3.49 -12.85 -8.73
C SER A 52 3.75 -12.96 -7.21
N LEU A 53 4.17 -14.15 -6.75
CA LEU A 53 4.49 -14.34 -5.34
C LEU A 53 5.63 -13.40 -4.88
N GLU A 54 6.57 -13.10 -5.77
CA GLU A 54 7.63 -12.12 -5.51
C GLU A 54 7.09 -10.72 -5.27
N PHE A 55 6.15 -10.26 -6.11
CA PHE A 55 5.52 -8.95 -5.94
C PHE A 55 4.70 -8.89 -4.65
N ALA A 56 3.94 -9.95 -4.34
CA ALA A 56 3.18 -10.04 -3.10
C ALA A 56 4.09 -9.93 -1.85
N ARG A 57 5.24 -10.61 -1.85
CA ARG A 57 6.24 -10.50 -0.79
C ARG A 57 6.82 -9.10 -0.66
N GLY A 58 7.11 -8.45 -1.78
CA GLY A 58 7.54 -7.05 -1.78
C GLY A 58 6.49 -6.11 -1.21
N ALA A 59 5.22 -6.26 -1.63
CA ALA A 59 4.11 -5.47 -1.08
C ALA A 59 3.93 -5.70 0.43
N VAL A 60 4.11 -6.92 0.92
CA VAL A 60 4.09 -7.24 2.36
C VAL A 60 5.23 -6.55 3.11
N GLU A 61 6.43 -6.46 2.52
CA GLU A 61 7.52 -5.68 3.11
C GLU A 61 7.21 -4.18 3.16
N GLU A 62 6.55 -3.64 2.14
CA GLU A 62 6.09 -2.25 2.15
C GLU A 62 4.98 -2.00 3.18
N TYR A 63 4.11 -3.00 3.43
CA TYR A 63 3.14 -2.96 4.50
C TYR A 63 3.79 -2.90 5.89
N ARG A 64 4.89 -3.62 6.11
CA ARG A 64 5.69 -3.50 7.35
C ARG A 64 6.20 -2.08 7.56
N ARG A 65 6.75 -1.46 6.51
CA ARG A 65 7.25 -0.07 6.57
C ARG A 65 6.12 0.92 6.84
N PHE A 66 4.98 0.75 6.17
CA PHE A 66 3.80 1.56 6.41
C PHE A 66 3.31 1.44 7.86
N ALA A 67 3.22 0.23 8.40
CA ALA A 67 2.80 0.00 9.79
C ALA A 67 3.77 0.63 10.80
N PHE A 68 5.08 0.57 10.53
CA PHE A 68 6.09 1.30 11.31
C PHE A 68 5.82 2.81 11.29
N LEU A 69 5.60 3.41 10.10
CA LEU A 69 5.29 4.83 9.97
C LEU A 69 4.02 5.21 10.77
N CYS A 70 2.98 4.38 10.75
CA CYS A 70 1.78 4.58 11.57
C CYS A 70 2.08 4.54 13.07
N GLY A 71 2.97 3.64 13.51
CA GLY A 71 3.32 3.48 14.93
C GLY A 71 4.15 4.64 15.51
N ILE A 72 4.82 5.43 14.67
CA ILE A 72 5.68 6.54 15.11
C ILE A 72 5.14 7.93 14.75
N ALA A 73 4.02 8.00 14.05
CA ALA A 73 3.46 9.26 13.58
C ALA A 73 2.39 9.79 14.54
N ASP A 74 2.41 11.10 14.77
CA ASP A 74 1.36 11.80 15.53
C ASP A 74 0.06 11.98 14.72
N ALA A 75 0.08 11.65 13.43
CA ALA A 75 -1.04 11.82 12.51
C ALA A 75 -1.28 10.57 11.64
N PRO A 76 -2.55 10.28 11.26
CA PRO A 76 -2.87 9.15 10.42
C PRO A 76 -2.18 9.19 9.04
N MET A 77 -1.62 8.05 8.64
CA MET A 77 -0.95 7.88 7.34
C MET A 77 -1.89 7.27 6.30
N THR A 78 -1.63 7.49 5.01
CA THR A 78 -2.37 6.83 3.93
C THR A 78 -1.41 5.87 3.22
N PRO A 79 -1.69 4.55 3.12
CA PRO A 79 -0.81 3.55 2.48
C PRO A 79 -0.66 3.80 0.98
N SER A 80 -0.02 2.97 0.14
CA SER A 80 -0.23 3.01 -1.32
C SER A 80 -1.50 2.23 -1.71
N ALA A 81 -1.76 1.92 -2.99
CA ALA A 81 -2.87 1.02 -3.33
C ALA A 81 -2.50 -0.43 -2.98
N GLU A 82 -1.30 -0.85 -3.37
CA GLU A 82 -0.76 -2.18 -3.18
C GLU A 82 -0.63 -2.52 -1.68
N VAL A 83 -0.14 -1.58 -0.88
CA VAL A 83 -0.03 -1.73 0.58
C VAL A 83 -1.41 -1.77 1.25
N ASP A 84 -2.40 -1.04 0.72
CA ASP A 84 -3.78 -1.07 1.23
C ASP A 84 -4.44 -2.43 0.95
N GLU A 85 -4.13 -3.07 -0.17
CA GLU A 85 -4.60 -4.44 -0.48
C GLU A 85 -4.03 -5.48 0.50
N VAL A 86 -2.74 -5.38 0.87
CA VAL A 86 -2.15 -6.22 1.91
C VAL A 86 -2.89 -6.00 3.24
N TRP A 87 -3.11 -4.74 3.61
CA TRP A 87 -3.77 -4.39 4.87
C TRP A 87 -5.23 -4.87 4.91
N HIS A 88 -5.98 -4.69 3.82
CA HIS A 88 -7.35 -5.20 3.69
C HIS A 88 -7.42 -6.71 3.88
N LEU A 89 -6.52 -7.47 3.21
CA LEU A 89 -6.49 -8.91 3.37
C LEU A 89 -6.12 -9.29 4.81
N HIS A 90 -5.15 -8.60 5.42
CA HIS A 90 -4.71 -8.88 6.78
C HIS A 90 -5.85 -8.70 7.81
N LEU A 91 -6.73 -7.72 7.62
CA LEU A 91 -7.91 -7.55 8.48
C LEU A 91 -8.84 -8.79 8.51
N LEU A 92 -8.81 -9.64 7.47
CA LEU A 92 -9.57 -10.88 7.43
C LEU A 92 -8.94 -12.00 8.29
N PHE A 93 -7.64 -11.92 8.58
CA PHE A 93 -6.93 -12.83 9.49
C PHE A 93 -7.10 -12.35 10.94
N THR A 94 -8.34 -12.18 11.37
CA THR A 94 -8.70 -11.41 12.58
C THR A 94 -7.98 -11.81 13.86
N ARG A 95 -7.72 -13.10 14.08
CA ARG A 95 -6.98 -13.60 15.27
C ARG A 95 -5.53 -13.13 15.26
N ASP A 96 -4.87 -13.25 14.12
CA ASP A 96 -3.50 -12.80 13.93
C ASP A 96 -3.42 -11.28 13.96
N TYR A 97 -4.30 -10.61 13.19
CA TYR A 97 -4.36 -9.15 13.10
C TYR A 97 -4.52 -8.47 14.46
N TRP A 98 -5.49 -8.91 15.26
CA TRP A 98 -5.77 -8.28 16.55
C TRP A 98 -4.86 -8.81 17.67
N GLY A 99 -4.68 -10.13 17.72
CA GLY A 99 -4.00 -10.80 18.83
C GLY A 99 -2.47 -10.72 18.75
N VAL A 100 -1.91 -10.76 17.54
CA VAL A 100 -0.45 -10.80 17.34
C VAL A 100 0.03 -9.50 16.73
N TRP A 101 -0.48 -9.11 15.56
CA TRP A 101 0.01 -7.94 14.84
C TRP A 101 -0.24 -6.64 15.61
N CYS A 102 -1.48 -6.32 15.98
CA CYS A 102 -1.78 -5.09 16.72
C CYS A 102 -1.26 -5.15 18.16
N ALA A 103 -1.61 -6.21 18.91
CA ALA A 103 -1.31 -6.26 20.34
C ALA A 103 0.17 -6.49 20.66
N GLU A 104 0.86 -7.38 19.91
CA GLU A 104 2.24 -7.75 20.20
C GLU A 104 3.24 -7.02 19.29
N ALA A 105 3.02 -7.04 17.97
CA ALA A 105 4.00 -6.50 17.02
C ALA A 105 4.01 -4.97 16.97
N LEU A 106 2.84 -4.33 16.93
CA LEU A 106 2.70 -2.87 16.95
C LEU A 106 2.64 -2.33 18.38
N GLY A 107 1.97 -3.04 19.29
CA GLY A 107 1.68 -2.56 20.65
C GLY A 107 0.56 -1.53 20.70
N ALA A 108 -0.19 -1.35 19.61
CA ALA A 108 -1.32 -0.44 19.51
C ALA A 108 -2.30 -0.89 18.41
N PRO A 109 -3.60 -0.55 18.52
CA PRO A 109 -4.56 -0.78 17.46
C PRO A 109 -4.21 0.00 16.20
N LEU A 110 -4.19 -0.67 15.05
CA LEU A 110 -4.16 -0.03 13.74
C LEU A 110 -5.55 -0.18 13.12
N HIS A 111 -6.33 0.90 13.04
CA HIS A 111 -7.69 0.83 12.49
C HIS A 111 -7.71 1.24 11.02
N HIS A 112 -8.49 0.51 10.22
CA HIS A 112 -8.80 0.89 8.84
C HIS A 112 -10.17 1.55 8.79
N ASP A 113 -10.23 2.74 8.21
CA ASP A 113 -11.46 3.50 8.02
C ASP A 113 -11.80 3.61 6.53
N PRO A 114 -13.00 3.17 6.10
CA PRO A 114 -13.41 3.34 4.72
C PRO A 114 -13.56 4.82 4.39
N SER A 115 -13.19 5.17 3.14
CA SER A 115 -13.48 6.50 2.61
C SER A 115 -15.00 6.74 2.56
N ARG A 116 -15.44 7.88 3.08
CA ARG A 116 -16.81 8.40 2.93
C ARG A 116 -17.07 9.03 1.55
N GLY A 117 -16.03 9.12 0.72
CA GLY A 117 -16.10 9.73 -0.61
C GLY A 117 -16.16 11.26 -0.60
N GLY A 118 -16.28 11.84 -1.80
CA GLY A 118 -16.41 13.28 -2.01
C GLY A 118 -15.08 14.02 -2.21
N ALA A 119 -15.17 15.25 -2.74
CA ALA A 119 -14.01 16.04 -3.15
C ALA A 119 -13.11 16.46 -1.96
N GLN A 120 -13.72 16.82 -0.82
CA GLN A 120 -12.97 17.21 0.38
C GLN A 120 -12.11 16.05 0.91
N GLN A 121 -12.67 14.84 0.92
CA GLN A 121 -11.94 13.65 1.37
C GLN A 121 -10.85 13.24 0.37
N ALA A 122 -11.08 13.43 -0.93
CA ALA A 122 -10.06 13.21 -1.94
C ALA A 122 -8.85 14.15 -1.75
N ALA A 123 -9.08 15.44 -1.49
CA ALA A 123 -8.01 16.40 -1.20
C ALA A 123 -7.26 16.04 0.10
N TYR A 124 -7.99 15.63 1.14
CA TYR A 124 -7.41 15.17 2.40
C TYR A 124 -6.50 13.94 2.22
N PHE A 125 -6.97 12.91 1.51
CA PHE A 125 -6.15 11.71 1.26
C PHE A 125 -4.96 11.98 0.35
N LEU A 126 -5.07 12.91 -0.60
CA LEU A 126 -3.96 13.34 -1.44
C LEU A 126 -2.84 13.96 -0.60
N ALA A 127 -3.20 14.91 0.27
CA ALA A 127 -2.23 15.57 1.16
C ALA A 127 -1.59 14.58 2.14
N ARG A 128 -2.39 13.69 2.75
CA ARG A 128 -1.86 12.65 3.65
C ARG A 128 -0.94 11.67 2.94
N TYR A 129 -1.28 11.23 1.74
CA TYR A 129 -0.42 10.31 1.00
C TYR A 129 0.94 10.95 0.67
N ALA A 130 0.96 12.23 0.30
CA ALA A 130 2.20 12.97 0.12
C ALA A 130 3.02 13.03 1.42
N ALA A 131 2.36 13.25 2.58
CA ALA A 131 3.02 13.21 3.87
C ALA A 131 3.55 11.80 4.21
N THR A 132 2.84 10.73 3.83
CA THR A 132 3.31 9.36 3.99
C THR A 132 4.54 9.08 3.14
N LEU A 133 4.59 9.52 1.87
CA LEU A 133 5.77 9.37 1.02
C LEU A 133 6.98 10.14 1.60
N ALA A 134 6.78 11.36 2.09
CA ALA A 134 7.84 12.14 2.73
C ALA A 134 8.34 11.49 4.03
N ALA A 135 7.43 10.89 4.81
CA ALA A 135 7.80 10.13 6.01
C ALA A 135 8.56 8.85 5.64
N TYR A 136 8.10 8.13 4.61
CA TYR A 136 8.80 6.96 4.09
C TYR A 136 10.22 7.31 3.68
N GLU A 137 10.39 8.36 2.86
CA GLU A 137 11.70 8.79 2.38
C GLU A 137 12.66 9.12 3.53
N ARG A 138 12.15 9.81 4.55
CA ARG A 138 12.92 10.15 5.75
C ARG A 138 13.43 8.93 6.51
N TRP A 139 12.62 7.86 6.62
CA TRP A 139 12.92 6.73 7.50
C TRP A 139 13.58 5.54 6.78
N PHE A 140 13.26 5.33 5.51
CA PHE A 140 13.65 4.16 4.74
C PHE A 140 14.39 4.51 3.44
N GLY A 141 14.59 5.80 3.14
CA GLY A 141 15.08 6.26 1.85
C GLY A 141 13.99 6.25 0.77
N PRO A 142 14.35 6.55 -0.49
CA PRO A 142 13.37 6.77 -1.56
C PRO A 142 12.38 5.61 -1.70
N PRO A 143 11.06 5.86 -1.68
CA PRO A 143 10.06 4.81 -1.84
C PRO A 143 10.13 4.18 -3.23
N PRO A 144 10.13 2.84 -3.35
CA PRO A 144 10.14 2.19 -4.66
C PRO A 144 8.84 2.47 -5.41
N GLU A 145 8.95 3.07 -6.59
CA GLU A 145 7.79 3.51 -7.39
C GLU A 145 6.84 2.36 -7.76
N THR A 146 7.36 1.13 -7.86
CA THR A 146 6.60 -0.11 -8.07
C THR A 146 5.50 -0.33 -7.03
N TYR A 147 5.73 0.07 -5.78
CA TYR A 147 4.76 -0.10 -4.67
C TYR A 147 4.22 1.24 -4.16
N TRP A 148 4.93 2.33 -4.41
CA TRP A 148 4.62 3.67 -3.92
C TRP A 148 4.61 4.67 -5.07
N PRO A 149 3.64 4.56 -6.00
CA PRO A 149 3.57 5.47 -7.14
C PRO A 149 3.30 6.89 -6.66
N GLY A 150 3.72 7.88 -7.46
CA GLY A 150 3.49 9.29 -7.15
C GLY A 150 2.01 9.61 -6.92
N ALA A 151 1.72 10.61 -6.09
CA ALA A 151 0.35 10.91 -5.65
C ALA A 151 -0.66 11.11 -6.80
N ARG A 152 -0.23 11.71 -7.91
CA ARG A 152 -1.07 11.86 -9.12
C ARG A 152 -1.44 10.53 -9.76
N GLU A 153 -0.52 9.58 -9.77
CA GLU A 153 -0.74 8.25 -10.34
C GLU A 153 -1.62 7.41 -9.42
N ARG A 154 -1.34 7.40 -8.12
CA ARG A 154 -2.16 6.67 -7.16
C ARG A 154 -3.63 7.08 -7.19
N PHE A 155 -3.91 8.36 -7.34
CA PHE A 155 -5.28 8.89 -7.40
C PHE A 155 -5.78 9.11 -8.84
N ARG A 156 -5.03 8.67 -9.86
CA ARG A 156 -5.53 8.62 -11.26
C ARG A 156 -6.68 7.62 -11.32
N ARG A 157 -7.76 7.99 -12.03
CA ARG A 157 -9.02 7.22 -12.24
C ARG A 157 -9.05 5.84 -11.58
N ARG A 158 -9.79 5.71 -10.46
CA ARG A 158 -9.99 4.41 -9.80
C ARG A 158 -10.48 3.37 -10.81
N PRO A 159 -9.78 2.24 -10.98
CA PRO A 159 -10.29 1.14 -11.78
C PRO A 159 -11.65 0.70 -11.23
N ARG A 160 -12.58 0.37 -12.13
CA ARG A 160 -13.88 -0.18 -11.73
C ARG A 160 -13.73 -1.70 -11.65
N TYR A 161 -13.31 -2.18 -10.50
CA TYR A 161 -13.22 -3.62 -10.26
C TYR A 161 -14.61 -4.25 -10.20
N ARG A 162 -14.70 -5.46 -10.74
CA ARG A 162 -15.87 -6.34 -10.69
C ARG A 162 -15.34 -7.73 -10.43
N GLY A 163 -15.91 -8.43 -9.45
CA GLY A 163 -15.70 -9.87 -9.33
C GLY A 163 -16.29 -10.55 -10.56
N LEU A 164 -15.49 -11.37 -11.22
CA LEU A 164 -15.87 -12.14 -12.40
C LEU A 164 -15.49 -13.59 -12.12
N ASP A 165 -16.38 -14.49 -12.47
CA ASP A 165 -16.03 -15.91 -12.56
C ASP A 165 -15.26 -16.11 -13.87
N ALA A 166 -13.94 -16.30 -13.76
CA ALA A 166 -13.05 -16.41 -14.91
C ALA A 166 -13.31 -17.67 -15.75
N ASP A 167 -13.97 -18.70 -15.19
CA ASP A 167 -14.36 -19.90 -15.93
C ASP A 167 -15.60 -19.64 -16.81
N ARG A 168 -16.36 -18.58 -16.53
CA ARG A 168 -17.64 -18.26 -17.19
C ARG A 168 -17.66 -16.95 -17.94
N ALA A 169 -16.70 -16.06 -17.69
CA ALA A 169 -16.66 -14.73 -18.26
C ALA A 169 -15.24 -14.34 -18.64
N PHE A 170 -15.10 -13.69 -19.80
CA PHE A 170 -13.86 -13.03 -20.22
C PHE A 170 -14.10 -11.52 -20.37
N THR A 171 -13.03 -10.74 -20.20
CA THR A 171 -13.09 -9.28 -20.43
C THR A 171 -12.54 -8.94 -21.81
N LEU A 172 -13.17 -7.99 -22.49
CA LEU A 172 -12.67 -7.45 -23.75
C LEU A 172 -12.20 -6.01 -23.55
N PRO A 173 -11.03 -5.63 -24.09
CA PRO A 173 -10.56 -4.26 -23.99
C PRO A 173 -11.47 -3.29 -24.76
N ARG A 174 -11.70 -2.11 -24.19
CA ARG A 174 -12.68 -1.12 -24.68
C ARG A 174 -12.39 -0.50 -26.06
N PHE A 175 -11.27 -0.81 -26.72
CA PHE A 175 -10.92 -0.20 -28.00
C PHE A 175 -11.61 -0.83 -29.24
N TRP A 176 -12.40 -1.89 -29.07
CA TRP A 176 -13.07 -2.58 -30.19
C TRP A 176 -14.41 -1.98 -30.67
N SER A 177 -14.96 -0.96 -29.99
CA SER A 177 -16.37 -0.59 -30.20
C SER A 177 -16.68 0.55 -31.18
N LEU A 178 -15.76 1.02 -32.05
CA LEU A 178 -16.09 2.15 -32.96
C LEU A 178 -15.57 2.09 -34.41
N ARG A 179 -14.93 1.00 -34.88
CA ARG A 179 -14.42 0.96 -36.28
C ARG A 179 -14.86 -0.23 -37.13
N PHE A 180 -15.42 -1.30 -36.56
CA PHE A 180 -15.70 -2.51 -37.35
C PHE A 180 -17.11 -2.55 -37.99
N TRP A 181 -18.09 -1.82 -37.46
CA TRP A 181 -19.46 -1.85 -38.00
C TRP A 181 -19.72 -0.91 -39.20
N ARG A 182 -18.72 -0.14 -39.65
CA ARG A 182 -18.88 0.79 -40.79
C ARG A 182 -18.59 0.19 -42.18
N ASN A 183 -18.24 -1.11 -42.26
CA ASN A 183 -17.90 -1.78 -43.53
C ASN A 183 -18.79 -2.98 -43.91
N ILE A 184 -19.89 -3.25 -43.21
CA ILE A 184 -20.80 -4.38 -43.53
C ILE A 184 -22.02 -3.95 -44.38
N HIS A 185 -22.19 -2.66 -44.68
CA HIS A 185 -23.27 -2.17 -45.57
C HIS A 185 -22.78 -1.41 -46.81
N ARG A 186 -21.60 -1.76 -47.35
CA ARG A 186 -21.17 -1.37 -48.69
C ARG A 186 -20.74 -2.58 -49.50
N ARG A 187 -21.71 -3.37 -49.93
CA ARG A 187 -21.63 -4.20 -51.13
C ARG A 187 -22.94 -4.05 -51.87
#